data_AF-A0A3M6X3U1-F1
#
_entry.id   AF-A0A3M6X3U1-F1
#
_cell.length_a   1.000
_cell.length_b   1.000
_cell.length_c   1.000
_cell.angle_alpha   90.00
_cell.angle_beta   90.00
_cell.angle_gamma   90.00
#
_symmetry.space_group_name_H-M   'P 1'
#
loop_
_entity.id
_entity.type
_entity.pdbx_description
1 polymer ?
#
loop_
_entity_poly.entity_id
_entity_poly.type
_entity_poly.pdbx_seq_one_letter_code
_entity_poly.pdbx_strand_id
1 'polypeptide(L)'
;MAARITRGRVLKALGYASAAGAVGAGTLYQIYRPKDVPGLEAAYVPPPTSGEGGVFRAPDFPKEKTRAEQIADLKASAGAAFKQAGSKIAGALTGQEEQGGDDNVYDLLVIGGGATGAGVALDAATRGLKVACVERDDFASGTSSKSTKLVHGGVRYLEKAVWELDYNQYNLVREALRERRYFLDTAPHLSSWLPIMIPVKTWWQAPYFWAGTKFYDFLAGSENIESSYFLTRSKALDAFPMLKKENLWGALVYYDGAHNDSRMNISLAMTAALYGATMVNHLEVTSLEKDANGKLCGAQVRDMIDLKNGNSNPDSFSIKAKGIINATGPFTDAIRKMDDQNVQEIVAPSSGVHVILPGYYSPADMGLLDPQTSDG
;
A
#
# COMPACT_ATOMS: atom_id res chain seq x y z
N MET A 1 -50.49 30.31 51.01
CA MET A 1 -50.29 30.72 49.61
C MET A 1 -49.71 29.55 48.83
N ALA A 2 -50.54 28.71 48.22
CA ALA A 2 -50.08 27.60 47.38
C ALA A 2 -49.95 28.10 45.93
N ALA A 3 -48.72 28.17 45.43
CA ALA A 3 -48.44 28.66 44.09
C ALA A 3 -49.04 27.71 43.04
N ARG A 4 -50.06 28.18 42.31
CA ARG A 4 -50.50 27.58 41.04
C ARG A 4 -49.38 27.76 40.02
N ILE A 5 -48.42 26.84 40.02
CA ILE A 5 -47.49 26.68 38.89
C ILE A 5 -48.36 26.19 37.73
N THR A 6 -48.65 27.10 36.81
CA THR A 6 -49.52 26.88 35.66
C THR A 6 -48.92 25.78 34.78
N ARG A 7 -49.66 24.65 34.64
CA ARG A 7 -49.33 23.49 33.78
C ARG A 7 -48.76 23.88 32.41
N GLY A 8 -49.20 25.01 31.84
CA GLY A 8 -48.72 25.54 30.57
C GLY A 8 -47.24 25.98 30.55
N ARG A 9 -46.65 26.43 31.69
CA ARG A 9 -45.23 26.78 31.75
C ARG A 9 -44.33 25.56 31.75
N VAL A 10 -44.73 24.50 32.45
CA VAL A 10 -44.00 23.22 32.49
C VAL A 10 -44.05 22.52 31.14
N LEU A 11 -45.21 22.51 30.48
CA LEU A 11 -45.36 21.95 29.13
C LEU A 11 -44.54 22.72 28.09
N LYS A 12 -44.48 24.06 28.18
CA LYS A 12 -43.62 24.86 27.30
C LYS A 12 -42.13 24.58 27.55
N ALA A 13 -41.71 24.50 28.81
CA ALA A 13 -40.33 24.18 29.16
C ALA A 13 -39.90 22.79 28.66
N LEU A 14 -40.78 21.79 28.79
CA LEU A 14 -40.56 20.45 28.23
C LEU A 14 -40.50 20.49 26.70
N GLY A 15 -41.40 21.23 26.04
CA GLY A 15 -41.38 21.41 24.59
C GLY A 15 -40.10 22.05 24.07
N TYR A 16 -39.59 23.09 24.74
CA TYR A 16 -38.31 23.72 24.39
C TYR A 16 -37.12 22.80 24.63
N ALA A 17 -37.11 22.03 25.73
CA ALA A 17 -36.05 21.07 26.02
C ALA A 17 -36.02 19.93 24.98
N SER A 18 -37.19 19.40 24.59
CA SER A 18 -37.30 18.38 23.54
C SER A 18 -36.89 18.92 22.17
N ALA A 19 -37.29 20.15 21.82
CA ALA A 19 -36.89 20.78 20.57
C ALA A 19 -35.37 21.04 20.53
N ALA A 20 -34.79 21.54 21.63
CA ALA A 20 -33.35 21.75 21.74
C ALA A 20 -32.57 20.43 21.65
N GLY A 21 -33.08 19.36 22.28
CA GLY A 21 -32.50 18.02 22.19
C GLY A 21 -32.55 17.45 20.77
N ALA A 22 -33.68 17.59 20.07
CA ALA A 22 -33.84 17.15 18.69
C ALA A 22 -32.93 17.92 17.72
N VAL A 23 -32.84 19.25 17.87
CA VAL A 23 -31.95 20.09 17.05
C VAL A 23 -30.48 19.77 17.35
N GLY A 24 -30.11 19.58 18.62
CA GLY A 24 -28.75 19.22 19.03
C GLY A 24 -28.32 17.86 18.48
N ALA A 25 -29.18 16.84 18.62
CA ALA A 25 -28.93 15.50 18.07
C ALA A 25 -28.91 15.52 16.54
N GLY A 26 -29.81 16.27 15.89
CA GLY A 26 -29.82 16.44 14.43
C GLY A 26 -28.58 17.15 13.90
N THR A 27 -28.08 18.16 14.62
CA THR A 27 -26.84 18.88 14.28
C THR A 27 -25.62 17.99 14.48
N LEU A 28 -25.54 17.26 15.61
CA LEU A 28 -24.48 16.27 15.84
C LEU A 28 -24.49 15.19 14.77
N TYR A 29 -25.66 14.65 14.43
CA TYR A 29 -25.79 13.69 13.34
C TYR A 29 -25.38 14.30 12.00
N GLN A 30 -25.72 15.55 11.69
CA GLN A 30 -25.27 16.18 10.43
C GLN A 30 -23.77 16.46 10.38
N ILE A 31 -23.14 16.74 11.53
CA ILE A 31 -21.69 16.95 11.65
C ILE A 31 -20.93 15.63 11.57
N TYR A 32 -21.43 14.59 12.23
CA TYR A 32 -20.78 13.28 12.39
C TYR A 32 -21.33 12.19 11.48
N ARG A 33 -22.38 12.44 10.69
CA ARG A 33 -22.86 11.46 9.72
C ARG A 33 -21.70 11.16 8.79
N PRO A 34 -21.49 9.88 8.44
CA PRO A 34 -20.64 9.56 7.32
C PRO A 34 -21.22 10.28 6.11
N LYS A 35 -20.59 11.38 5.70
CA LYS A 35 -20.68 11.86 4.32
C LYS A 35 -20.16 10.71 3.46
N ASP A 36 -20.71 10.47 2.27
CA ASP A 36 -20.22 9.42 1.37
C ASP A 36 -18.69 9.48 1.29
N VAL A 37 -18.03 8.65 2.10
CA VAL A 37 -16.58 8.53 2.15
C VAL A 37 -16.31 7.39 1.18
N PRO A 38 -15.64 7.64 0.05
CA PRO A 38 -15.19 6.57 -0.83
C PRO A 38 -14.52 5.48 0.03
N GLY A 39 -15.02 4.24 -0.07
CA GLY A 39 -14.53 3.10 0.73
C GLY A 39 -15.41 2.64 1.91
N LEU A 40 -16.53 3.31 2.21
CA LEU A 40 -17.57 2.76 3.12
C LEU A 40 -18.57 1.84 2.40
N GLU A 41 -18.49 1.76 1.08
CA GLU A 41 -19.27 0.83 0.27
C GLU A 41 -18.86 -0.62 0.59
N ALA A 42 -19.80 -1.54 0.39
CA ALA A 42 -19.47 -2.96 0.50
C ALA A 42 -18.33 -3.29 -0.47
N ALA A 43 -17.44 -4.20 -0.05
CA ALA A 43 -16.37 -4.67 -0.92
C ALA A 43 -16.94 -5.09 -2.28
N TYR A 44 -16.27 -4.67 -3.36
CA TYR A 44 -16.71 -4.93 -4.73
C TYR A 44 -16.99 -6.42 -4.98
N VAL A 45 -16.20 -7.29 -4.36
CA VAL A 45 -16.46 -8.72 -4.24
C VAL A 45 -16.72 -9.05 -2.77
N PRO A 46 -17.90 -9.61 -2.41
CA PRO A 46 -18.19 -9.96 -1.03
C PRO A 46 -17.27 -11.09 -0.55
N PRO A 47 -16.93 -11.13 0.75
CA PRO A 47 -16.09 -12.19 1.30
C PRO A 47 -16.76 -13.57 1.19
N PRO A 48 -15.98 -14.67 1.20
CA PRO A 48 -16.52 -16.02 1.26
C PRO A 48 -17.45 -16.18 2.47
N THR A 49 -18.53 -16.93 2.29
CA THR A 49 -19.48 -17.21 3.37
C THR A 49 -19.53 -18.71 3.66
N SER A 50 -19.65 -19.05 4.95
CA SER A 50 -19.95 -20.42 5.37
C SER A 50 -21.43 -20.48 5.75
N GLY A 51 -22.23 -21.20 4.96
CA GLY A 51 -23.66 -21.36 5.22
C GLY A 51 -23.96 -22.30 6.40
N GLU A 52 -25.23 -22.36 6.82
CA GLU A 52 -25.69 -23.39 7.78
C GLU A 52 -25.32 -24.78 7.25
N GLY A 53 -24.59 -25.56 8.08
CA GLY A 53 -24.02 -26.86 7.69
C GLY A 53 -22.55 -26.82 7.26
N GLY A 54 -21.86 -25.67 7.35
CA GLY A 54 -20.41 -25.57 7.09
C GLY A 54 -20.03 -25.59 5.61
N VAL A 55 -20.99 -25.40 4.71
CA VAL A 55 -20.72 -25.33 3.25
C VAL A 55 -20.04 -24.00 2.94
N PHE A 56 -18.76 -24.07 2.55
CA PHE A 56 -17.98 -22.94 2.08
C PHE A 56 -18.46 -22.49 0.69
N ARG A 57 -18.90 -21.24 0.58
CA ARG A 57 -19.19 -20.59 -0.71
C ARG A 57 -18.05 -19.65 -1.05
N ALA A 58 -17.35 -20.00 -2.12
CA ALA A 58 -16.29 -19.16 -2.68
C ALA A 58 -16.88 -17.83 -3.19
N PRO A 59 -16.10 -16.74 -3.15
CA PRO A 59 -16.51 -15.47 -3.75
C PRO A 59 -16.59 -15.60 -5.27
N ASP A 60 -17.58 -14.93 -5.87
CA ASP A 60 -17.74 -14.84 -7.32
C ASP A 60 -17.04 -13.57 -7.82
N PHE A 61 -15.97 -13.73 -8.59
CA PHE A 61 -15.19 -12.63 -9.11
C PHE A 61 -15.67 -12.24 -10.51
N PRO A 62 -15.80 -10.94 -10.82
CA PRO A 62 -16.13 -10.52 -12.17
C PRO A 62 -15.01 -10.90 -13.13
N LYS A 63 -15.38 -11.10 -14.40
CA LYS A 63 -14.42 -11.43 -15.44
C LYS A 63 -13.52 -10.23 -15.72
N GLU A 64 -12.25 -10.38 -15.41
CA GLU A 64 -11.21 -9.39 -15.73
C GLU A 64 -11.00 -9.25 -17.25
N LYS A 65 -10.72 -8.02 -17.68
CA LYS A 65 -10.30 -7.75 -19.06
C LYS A 65 -8.97 -8.46 -19.32
N THR A 66 -8.89 -9.14 -20.45
CA THR A 66 -7.64 -9.72 -20.94
C THR A 66 -6.60 -8.63 -21.18
N ARG A 67 -5.31 -8.98 -21.14
CA ARG A 67 -4.22 -8.03 -21.45
C ARG A 67 -4.41 -7.35 -22.82
N ALA A 68 -4.93 -8.08 -23.81
CA ALA A 68 -5.19 -7.54 -25.14
C ALA A 68 -6.30 -6.48 -25.13
N GLU A 69 -7.40 -6.72 -24.41
CA GLU A 69 -8.49 -5.74 -24.22
C GLU A 69 -7.98 -4.50 -23.47
N GLN A 70 -7.16 -4.69 -22.43
CA GLN A 70 -6.53 -3.59 -21.69
C GLN A 70 -5.60 -2.75 -22.58
N ILE A 71 -4.78 -3.38 -23.44
CA ILE A 71 -3.96 -2.65 -24.43
C ILE A 71 -4.83 -1.89 -25.44
N ALA A 72 -5.97 -2.45 -25.84
CA ALA A 72 -6.91 -1.76 -26.73
C ALA A 72 -7.48 -0.49 -26.05
N ASP A 73 -7.82 -0.56 -24.76
CA ASP A 73 -8.26 0.61 -23.97
C ASP A 73 -7.16 1.67 -23.85
N LEU A 74 -5.90 1.25 -23.67
CA LEU A 74 -4.75 2.15 -23.68
C LEU A 74 -4.62 2.88 -25.03
N LYS A 75 -4.70 2.14 -26.15
CA LYS A 75 -4.64 2.72 -27.51
C LYS A 75 -5.81 3.65 -27.82
N ALA A 76 -7.00 3.34 -27.29
CA ALA A 76 -8.19 4.16 -27.48
C ALA A 76 -8.03 5.58 -26.90
N SER A 77 -7.22 5.75 -25.85
CA SER A 77 -6.93 7.07 -25.27
C SER A 77 -6.28 8.03 -26.27
N ALA A 78 -5.40 7.52 -27.14
CA ALA A 78 -4.75 8.32 -28.19
C ALA A 78 -5.71 8.70 -29.31
N GLY A 79 -6.57 7.76 -29.75
CA GLY A 79 -7.56 8.02 -30.79
C GLY A 79 -8.61 9.05 -30.38
N ALA A 80 -9.01 9.07 -29.11
CA ALA A 80 -9.91 10.07 -28.57
C ALA A 80 -9.30 11.48 -28.53
N ALA A 81 -8.03 11.58 -28.10
CA ALA A 81 -7.32 12.86 -28.09
C ALA A 81 -7.18 13.47 -29.50
N PHE A 82 -6.92 12.64 -30.52
CA PHE A 82 -6.83 13.10 -31.91
C PHE A 82 -8.18 13.64 -32.44
N LYS A 83 -9.28 12.93 -32.18
CA LYS A 83 -10.64 13.38 -32.54
C LYS A 83 -11.00 14.70 -31.84
N GLN A 84 -10.59 14.87 -30.59
CA GLN A 84 -10.81 16.11 -29.84
C GLN A 84 -10.03 17.29 -30.43
N ALA A 85 -8.75 17.10 -30.78
CA ALA A 85 -7.97 18.15 -31.43
C ALA A 85 -8.62 18.61 -32.75
N GLY A 86 -9.09 17.65 -33.57
CA GLY A 86 -9.83 17.94 -34.80
C GLY A 86 -11.15 18.69 -34.54
N SER A 87 -11.93 18.25 -33.54
CA SER A 87 -13.20 18.90 -33.16
C SER A 87 -12.98 20.31 -32.60
N LYS A 88 -11.95 20.56 -31.79
CA LYS A 88 -11.59 21.91 -31.32
C LYS A 88 -11.19 22.84 -32.47
N ILE A 89 -10.45 22.35 -33.46
CA ILE A 89 -10.10 23.13 -34.66
C ILE A 89 -11.36 23.43 -35.48
N ALA A 90 -12.24 22.44 -35.68
CA ALA A 90 -13.50 22.63 -36.38
C ALA A 90 -14.43 23.61 -35.65
N GLY A 91 -14.53 23.53 -34.32
CA GLY A 91 -15.30 24.44 -33.49
C GLY A 91 -14.76 25.86 -33.47
N ALA A 92 -13.43 26.02 -33.44
CA ALA A 92 -12.78 27.34 -33.59
C ALA A 92 -13.02 27.97 -34.97
N LEU A 93 -13.24 27.16 -36.01
CA LEU A 93 -13.55 27.62 -37.38
C LEU A 93 -15.04 27.86 -37.62
N THR A 94 -15.93 27.17 -36.89
CA THR A 94 -17.39 27.19 -37.13
C THR A 94 -18.20 27.89 -36.04
N GLY A 95 -17.57 28.29 -34.93
CA GLY A 95 -18.23 28.95 -33.80
C GLY A 95 -19.13 28.03 -32.95
N GLN A 96 -19.07 26.72 -33.18
CA GLN A 96 -19.79 25.72 -32.40
C GLN A 96 -18.80 24.93 -31.53
N GLU A 97 -18.84 25.15 -30.21
CA GLU A 97 -18.11 24.31 -29.25
C GLU A 97 -18.82 22.95 -29.14
N GLU A 98 -18.39 21.97 -29.93
CA GLU A 98 -18.73 20.57 -29.65
C GLU A 98 -17.90 20.09 -28.46
N GLN A 99 -18.56 19.80 -27.34
CA GLN A 99 -17.97 19.07 -26.21
C GLN A 99 -17.71 17.62 -26.64
N GLY A 100 -16.59 17.38 -27.32
CA GLY A 100 -16.06 16.03 -27.49
C GLY A 100 -15.69 15.46 -26.13
N GLY A 101 -16.49 14.50 -25.64
CA GLY A 101 -16.32 13.88 -24.33
C GLY A 101 -14.91 13.35 -24.10
N ASP A 102 -14.39 13.62 -22.90
CA ASP A 102 -13.05 13.24 -22.43
C ASP A 102 -12.96 11.75 -22.03
N ASP A 103 -13.98 10.96 -22.36
CA ASP A 103 -14.29 9.64 -21.78
C ASP A 103 -13.17 8.60 -21.92
N ASN A 104 -12.22 8.81 -22.82
CA ASN A 104 -11.14 7.86 -23.12
C ASN A 104 -9.76 8.29 -22.65
N VAL A 105 -9.57 9.54 -22.22
CA VAL A 105 -8.29 9.99 -21.64
C VAL A 105 -8.22 9.52 -20.19
N TYR A 106 -7.06 9.01 -19.76
CA TYR A 106 -6.87 8.62 -18.37
C TYR A 106 -6.69 9.85 -17.47
N ASP A 107 -7.23 9.81 -16.27
CA ASP A 107 -6.93 10.85 -15.29
C ASP A 107 -5.49 10.69 -14.76
N LEU A 108 -5.05 9.43 -14.62
CA LEU A 108 -3.72 9.09 -14.08
C LEU A 108 -3.06 7.96 -14.87
N LEU A 109 -1.81 8.17 -15.29
CA LEU A 109 -0.90 7.13 -15.75
C LEU A 109 0.15 6.87 -14.67
N VAL A 110 0.18 5.65 -14.13
CA VAL A 110 1.17 5.18 -13.16
C VAL A 110 2.24 4.35 -13.88
N ILE A 111 3.49 4.75 -13.76
CA ILE A 111 4.64 4.07 -14.36
C ILE A 111 5.34 3.24 -13.28
N GLY A 112 5.35 1.92 -13.45
CA GLY A 112 5.89 0.93 -12.52
C GLY A 112 4.79 0.19 -11.76
N GLY A 113 4.82 -1.14 -11.80
CA GLY A 113 3.87 -2.07 -11.18
C GLY A 113 4.41 -2.79 -9.93
N GLY A 114 5.34 -2.14 -9.23
CA GLY A 114 5.76 -2.52 -7.88
C GLY A 114 4.79 -2.02 -6.80
N ALA A 115 5.12 -2.23 -5.52
CA ALA A 115 4.16 -2.06 -4.41
C ALA A 115 3.59 -0.65 -4.35
N THR A 116 4.45 0.34 -4.59
CA THR A 116 4.06 1.76 -4.67
C THR A 116 3.10 2.01 -5.83
N GLY A 117 3.42 1.55 -7.04
CA GLY A 117 2.59 1.83 -8.21
C GLY A 117 1.26 1.08 -8.19
N ALA A 118 1.26 -0.19 -7.78
CA ALA A 118 0.03 -0.96 -7.60
C ALA A 118 -0.86 -0.37 -6.50
N GLY A 119 -0.27 0.08 -5.38
CA GLY A 119 -0.99 0.77 -4.31
C GLY A 119 -1.59 2.11 -4.76
N VAL A 120 -0.83 2.93 -5.48
CA VAL A 120 -1.33 4.19 -6.07
C VAL A 120 -2.46 3.92 -7.05
N ALA A 121 -2.33 2.91 -7.91
CA ALA A 121 -3.37 2.57 -8.88
C ALA A 121 -4.66 2.13 -8.18
N LEU A 122 -4.56 1.31 -7.13
CA LEU A 122 -5.71 0.89 -6.33
C LEU A 122 -6.38 2.07 -5.62
N ASP A 123 -5.61 2.92 -4.94
CA ASP A 123 -6.15 4.08 -4.23
C ASP A 123 -6.81 5.07 -5.20
N ALA A 124 -6.19 5.32 -6.35
CA ALA A 124 -6.76 6.20 -7.38
C ALA A 124 -8.06 5.63 -7.99
N ALA A 125 -8.08 4.33 -8.32
CA ALA A 125 -9.25 3.68 -8.91
C ALA A 125 -10.44 3.64 -7.93
N THR A 126 -10.19 3.33 -6.66
CA THR A 126 -11.23 3.32 -5.61
C THR A 126 -11.80 4.71 -5.28
N ARG A 127 -11.12 5.79 -5.69
CA ARG A 127 -11.63 7.17 -5.63
C ARG A 127 -12.37 7.60 -6.89
N GLY A 128 -12.57 6.69 -7.84
CA GLY A 128 -13.32 6.93 -9.08
C GLY A 128 -12.51 7.57 -10.21
N LEU A 129 -11.18 7.56 -10.13
CA LEU A 129 -10.33 8.04 -11.23
C LEU A 129 -10.18 6.98 -12.32
N LYS A 130 -10.09 7.41 -13.58
CA LYS A 130 -9.71 6.53 -14.69
C LYS A 130 -8.20 6.35 -14.71
N VAL A 131 -7.72 5.17 -14.30
CA VAL A 131 -6.29 4.90 -14.08
C VAL A 131 -5.73 3.90 -15.09
N ALA A 132 -4.55 4.19 -15.61
CA ALA A 132 -3.68 3.24 -16.30
C ALA A 132 -2.42 3.00 -15.47
N CYS A 133 -2.00 1.75 -15.30
CA CYS A 133 -0.72 1.39 -14.71
C CYS A 133 0.04 0.47 -15.67
N VAL A 134 1.29 0.83 -15.97
CA VAL A 134 2.15 0.07 -16.90
C VAL A 134 3.44 -0.36 -16.20
N GLU A 135 3.81 -1.61 -16.42
CA GLU A 135 5.03 -2.23 -15.89
C GLU A 135 5.86 -2.81 -17.03
N ARG A 136 7.15 -2.47 -17.10
CA ARG A 136 8.05 -2.93 -18.16
C ARG A 136 8.28 -4.44 -18.13
N ASP A 137 8.44 -4.98 -16.93
CA ASP A 137 8.73 -6.40 -16.70
C ASP A 137 7.45 -7.09 -16.23
N ASP A 138 7.49 -7.90 -15.17
CA ASP A 138 6.27 -8.44 -14.54
C ASP A 138 5.92 -7.67 -13.27
N PHE A 139 4.66 -7.73 -12.82
CA PHE A 139 4.25 -7.13 -11.55
C PHE A 139 5.12 -7.65 -10.40
N ALA A 140 5.51 -6.76 -9.49
CA ALA A 140 6.43 -7.03 -8.38
C ALA A 140 7.86 -7.45 -8.75
N SER A 141 8.22 -7.56 -10.04
CA SER A 141 9.53 -8.10 -10.46
C SER A 141 10.75 -7.26 -10.06
N GLY A 142 10.54 -5.98 -9.70
CA GLY A 142 11.54 -5.07 -9.14
C GLY A 142 11.88 -5.35 -7.67
N THR A 143 12.06 -4.30 -6.87
CA THR A 143 12.41 -4.40 -5.43
C THR A 143 11.31 -5.06 -4.60
N SER A 144 10.04 -4.93 -5.02
CA SER A 144 8.85 -5.40 -4.30
C SER A 144 8.70 -6.93 -4.21
N SER A 145 9.63 -7.71 -4.76
CA SER A 145 9.75 -9.17 -4.55
C SER A 145 11.05 -9.59 -3.85
N LYS A 146 11.92 -8.62 -3.55
CA LYS A 146 13.29 -8.81 -3.04
C LYS A 146 13.48 -8.22 -1.65
N SER A 147 12.38 -8.03 -0.91
CA SER A 147 12.45 -7.57 0.48
C SER A 147 12.82 -8.71 1.42
N THR A 148 13.10 -8.37 2.68
CA THR A 148 13.23 -9.33 3.79
C THR A 148 11.90 -10.01 4.14
N LYS A 149 10.79 -9.64 3.49
CA LYS A 149 9.45 -10.21 3.69
C LYS A 149 8.91 -10.02 5.10
N LEU A 150 9.30 -8.90 5.72
CA LEU A 150 8.85 -8.47 7.03
C LEU A 150 8.04 -7.18 6.91
N VAL A 151 6.99 -7.09 7.72
CA VAL A 151 6.21 -5.87 7.96
C VAL A 151 6.61 -5.39 9.35
N HIS A 152 7.77 -4.74 9.43
CA HIS A 152 8.38 -4.41 10.72
C HIS A 152 8.04 -3.00 11.20
N GLY A 153 7.75 -2.87 12.50
CA GLY A 153 7.55 -1.54 13.12
C GLY A 153 8.85 -0.74 13.33
N GLY A 154 10.02 -1.36 13.07
CA GLY A 154 11.29 -0.63 13.05
C GLY A 154 11.92 -0.40 14.42
N VAL A 155 12.18 -1.47 15.18
CA VAL A 155 12.76 -1.43 16.54
C VAL A 155 14.08 -0.63 16.59
N ARG A 156 14.89 -0.69 15.53
CA ARG A 156 16.15 0.08 15.42
C ARG A 156 15.92 1.60 15.28
N TYR A 157 14.84 2.01 14.63
CA TYR A 157 14.45 3.42 14.56
C TYR A 157 13.93 3.92 15.91
N LEU A 158 13.30 3.04 16.68
CA LEU A 158 12.87 3.38 18.03
C LEU A 158 14.05 3.69 18.96
N GLU A 159 15.13 2.92 18.85
CA GLU A 159 16.37 3.20 19.57
C GLU A 159 16.90 4.60 19.24
N LYS A 160 16.99 4.96 17.96
CA LYS A 160 17.39 6.32 17.54
C LYS A 160 16.41 7.40 18.01
N ALA A 161 15.10 7.19 17.88
CA ALA A 161 14.09 8.14 18.32
C ALA A 161 14.21 8.49 19.81
N VAL A 162 14.55 7.50 20.65
CA VAL A 162 14.72 7.69 22.09
C VAL A 162 16.06 8.34 22.43
N TRP A 163 17.16 7.84 21.87
CA TRP A 163 18.51 8.33 22.21
C TRP A 163 18.83 9.68 21.57
N GLU A 164 18.33 9.94 20.37
CA GLU A 164 18.57 11.17 19.61
C GLU A 164 17.40 12.18 19.74
N LEU A 165 16.34 11.82 20.47
CA LEU A 165 15.11 12.63 20.61
C LEU A 165 14.49 13.04 19.25
N ASP A 166 14.58 12.17 18.26
CA ASP A 166 14.08 12.43 16.91
C ASP A 166 12.58 12.12 16.79
N TYR A 167 11.78 13.18 16.74
CA TYR A 167 10.32 13.09 16.59
C TYR A 167 9.88 12.49 15.25
N ASN A 168 10.66 12.66 14.18
CA ASN A 168 10.33 12.10 12.87
C ASN A 168 10.49 10.58 12.88
N GLN A 169 11.55 10.08 13.51
CA GLN A 169 11.75 8.64 13.71
C GLN A 169 10.66 8.04 14.60
N TYR A 170 10.23 8.77 15.64
CA TYR A 170 9.11 8.36 16.47
C TYR A 170 7.81 8.22 15.66
N ASN A 171 7.47 9.21 14.82
CA ASN A 171 6.28 9.13 13.97
C ASN A 171 6.35 7.97 12.98
N LEU A 172 7.53 7.74 12.38
CA LEU A 172 7.75 6.61 11.48
C LEU A 172 7.47 5.27 12.18
N VAL A 173 7.95 5.09 13.41
CA VAL A 173 7.70 3.86 14.19
C VAL A 173 6.20 3.69 14.47
N ARG A 174 5.50 4.77 14.86
CA ARG A 174 4.05 4.72 15.10
C ARG A 174 3.25 4.39 13.85
N GLU A 175 3.60 5.01 12.74
CA GLU A 175 2.97 4.75 11.44
C GLU A 175 3.22 3.30 11.02
N ALA A 176 4.46 2.83 11.09
CA ALA A 176 4.82 1.45 10.75
C ALA A 176 4.09 0.42 11.63
N LEU A 177 3.96 0.68 12.94
CA LEU A 177 3.21 -0.17 13.86
C LEU A 177 1.71 -0.25 13.50
N ARG A 178 1.11 0.89 13.15
CA ARG A 178 -0.29 0.98 12.74
C ARG A 178 -0.52 0.29 11.39
N GLU A 179 0.32 0.58 10.40
CA GLU A 179 0.26 -0.04 9.07
C GLU A 179 0.49 -1.55 9.15
N ARG A 180 1.36 -2.02 10.05
CA ARG A 180 1.54 -3.46 10.31
C ARG A 180 0.23 -4.13 10.71
N ARG A 181 -0.55 -3.50 11.60
CA ARG A 181 -1.86 -4.06 11.99
C ARG A 181 -2.82 -4.09 10.81
N TYR A 182 -2.91 -3.00 10.04
CA TYR A 182 -3.73 -2.98 8.82
C TYR A 182 -3.32 -4.04 7.81
N PHE A 183 -2.02 -4.29 7.64
CA PHE A 183 -1.51 -5.33 6.75
C PHE A 183 -1.98 -6.73 7.16
N LEU A 184 -1.93 -7.02 8.46
CA LEU A 184 -2.38 -8.29 9.04
C LEU A 184 -3.90 -8.46 8.92
N ASP A 185 -4.67 -7.39 9.06
CA ASP A 185 -6.13 -7.43 8.97
C ASP A 185 -6.66 -7.47 7.52
N THR A 186 -6.00 -6.74 6.61
CA THR A 186 -6.44 -6.62 5.22
C THR A 186 -6.10 -7.87 4.40
N ALA A 187 -4.94 -8.47 4.65
CA ALA A 187 -4.46 -9.63 3.92
C ALA A 187 -3.93 -10.73 4.86
N PRO A 188 -4.78 -11.31 5.73
CA PRO A 188 -4.36 -12.34 6.69
C PRO A 188 -3.91 -13.65 6.03
N HIS A 189 -4.26 -13.86 4.77
CA HIS A 189 -3.80 -15.00 3.96
C HIS A 189 -2.40 -14.79 3.36
N LEU A 190 -1.87 -13.56 3.40
CA LEU A 190 -0.54 -13.20 2.90
C LEU A 190 0.38 -12.64 3.99
N SER A 191 -0.18 -12.34 5.16
CA SER A 191 0.51 -11.70 6.27
C SER A 191 0.25 -12.47 7.55
N SER A 192 1.27 -12.58 8.39
CA SER A 192 1.19 -13.30 9.66
C SER A 192 2.09 -12.63 10.70
N TRP A 193 1.79 -12.83 11.97
CA TRP A 193 2.72 -12.54 13.05
C TRP A 193 3.95 -13.46 12.99
N LEU A 194 5.09 -12.93 13.39
CA LEU A 194 6.35 -13.66 13.48
C LEU A 194 7.01 -13.34 14.83
N PRO A 195 7.13 -14.32 15.75
CA PRO A 195 7.98 -14.16 16.92
C PRO A 195 9.45 -14.13 16.46
N ILE A 196 10.21 -13.17 16.97
CA ILE A 196 11.64 -12.99 16.67
C ILE A 196 12.42 -13.07 17.97
N MET A 197 13.33 -14.03 18.03
CA MET A 197 14.19 -14.29 19.17
C MET A 197 15.51 -13.50 19.06
N ILE A 198 15.87 -12.79 20.13
CA ILE A 198 17.12 -12.07 20.32
C ILE A 198 17.95 -12.83 21.38
N PRO A 199 19.06 -13.49 21.00
CA PRO A 199 19.94 -14.16 21.95
C PRO A 199 20.60 -13.16 22.92
N VAL A 200 20.56 -13.46 24.21
CA VAL A 200 21.19 -12.65 25.27
C VAL A 200 22.48 -13.32 25.69
N LYS A 201 23.62 -12.63 25.52
CA LYS A 201 24.93 -13.20 25.82
C LYS A 201 25.35 -13.00 27.29
N THR A 202 25.05 -11.82 27.83
CA THR A 202 25.44 -11.46 29.20
C THR A 202 24.24 -11.07 30.04
N TRP A 203 24.27 -11.29 31.35
CA TRP A 203 23.09 -11.09 32.19
C TRP A 203 22.61 -9.63 32.21
N TRP A 204 23.51 -8.65 32.09
CA TRP A 204 23.17 -7.22 32.03
C TRP A 204 22.51 -6.79 30.70
N GLN A 205 22.65 -7.57 29.63
CA GLN A 205 21.89 -7.34 28.39
C GLN A 205 20.41 -7.70 28.56
N ALA A 206 20.08 -8.64 29.45
CA ALA A 206 18.68 -9.05 29.69
C ALA A 206 17.78 -7.87 30.14
N PRO A 207 18.11 -7.09 31.20
CA PRO A 207 17.29 -5.95 31.57
C PRO A 207 17.26 -4.85 30.49
N TYR A 208 18.34 -4.66 29.73
CA TYR A 208 18.38 -3.69 28.64
C TYR A 208 17.40 -4.05 27.51
N PHE A 209 17.50 -5.27 26.97
CA PHE A 209 16.62 -5.73 25.91
C PHE A 209 15.17 -5.90 26.40
N TRP A 210 14.96 -6.30 27.66
CA TRP A 210 13.64 -6.33 28.27
C TRP A 210 13.00 -4.93 28.31
N ALA A 211 13.74 -3.90 28.74
CA ALA A 211 13.24 -2.53 28.74
C ALA A 211 12.91 -2.05 27.33
N GLY A 212 13.78 -2.29 26.34
CA GLY A 212 13.55 -1.91 24.95
C GLY A 212 12.32 -2.58 24.33
N THR A 213 12.18 -3.90 24.50
CA THR A 213 11.03 -4.66 24.00
C THR A 213 9.73 -4.28 24.71
N LYS A 214 9.74 -4.00 26.01
CA LYS A 214 8.55 -3.49 26.73
C LYS A 214 8.18 -2.08 26.33
N PHE A 215 9.16 -1.22 26.04
CA PHE A 215 8.88 0.09 25.50
C PHE A 215 8.25 0.01 24.11
N TYR A 216 8.73 -0.92 23.28
CA TYR A 216 8.13 -1.23 21.98
C TYR A 216 6.68 -1.73 22.12
N ASP A 217 6.43 -2.70 23.01
CA ASP A 217 5.07 -3.19 23.32
C ASP A 217 4.14 -2.04 23.76
N PHE A 218 4.66 -1.14 24.62
CA PHE A 218 3.92 0.02 25.11
C PHE A 218 3.57 1.00 23.98
N LEU A 219 4.50 1.27 23.07
CA LEU A 219 4.25 2.14 21.92
C LEU A 219 3.31 1.53 20.89
N ALA A 220 3.36 0.22 20.71
CA ALA A 220 2.41 -0.50 19.88
C ALA A 220 0.99 -0.38 20.43
N GLY A 221 0.81 -0.34 21.75
CA GLY A 221 -0.48 -0.07 22.38
C GLY A 221 -1.56 -1.06 21.91
N SER A 222 -2.63 -0.56 21.29
CA SER A 222 -3.70 -1.38 20.69
C SER A 222 -3.27 -2.16 19.45
N GLU A 223 -2.18 -1.73 18.80
CA GLU A 223 -1.61 -2.36 17.61
C GLU A 223 -0.60 -3.46 17.98
N ASN A 224 -0.45 -3.75 19.27
CA ASN A 224 0.42 -4.82 19.72
C ASN A 224 -0.20 -6.18 19.40
N ILE A 225 0.64 -7.09 18.90
CA ILE A 225 0.20 -8.42 18.49
C ILE A 225 0.18 -9.33 19.73
N GLU A 226 1.34 -9.49 20.38
CA GLU A 226 1.49 -10.14 21.68
C GLU A 226 2.60 -9.44 22.45
N SER A 227 2.58 -9.58 23.78
CA SER A 227 3.63 -8.99 24.60
C SER A 227 4.91 -9.81 24.54
N SER A 228 6.04 -9.10 24.48
CA SER A 228 7.39 -9.68 24.58
C SER A 228 7.58 -10.56 25.83
N TYR A 229 8.41 -11.58 25.74
CA TYR A 229 8.70 -12.49 26.85
C TYR A 229 10.15 -12.97 26.86
N PHE A 230 10.58 -13.53 28.00
CA PHE A 230 11.92 -14.05 28.20
C PHE A 230 11.94 -15.58 28.08
N LEU A 231 12.89 -16.11 27.32
CA LEU A 231 13.21 -17.53 27.25
C LEU A 231 14.47 -17.81 28.07
N THR A 232 14.37 -18.81 28.95
CA THR A 232 15.54 -19.34 29.65
C THR A 232 16.49 -19.99 28.64
N ARG A 233 17.78 -20.10 29.01
CA ARG A 233 18.80 -20.75 28.18
C ARG A 233 18.36 -22.10 27.62
N SER A 234 17.73 -22.94 28.44
CA SER A 234 17.23 -24.26 27.99
C SER A 234 16.20 -24.10 26.88
N LYS A 235 15.17 -23.28 27.10
CA LYS A 235 14.10 -23.08 26.11
C LYS A 235 14.60 -22.44 24.81
N ALA A 236 15.58 -21.53 24.90
CA ALA A 236 16.21 -20.93 23.72
C ALA A 236 16.95 -21.98 22.88
N LEU A 237 17.65 -22.92 23.53
CA LEU A 237 18.33 -24.04 22.86
C LEU A 237 17.34 -25.10 22.36
N ASP A 238 16.21 -25.28 23.02
CA ASP A 238 15.14 -26.16 22.53
C ASP A 238 14.53 -25.60 21.23
N ALA A 239 14.33 -24.28 21.16
CA ALA A 239 13.83 -23.60 19.97
C ALA A 239 14.87 -23.52 18.84
N PHE A 240 16.14 -23.23 19.16
CA PHE A 240 17.25 -23.17 18.20
C PHE A 240 18.41 -24.07 18.64
N PRO A 241 18.37 -25.38 18.33
CA PRO A 241 19.39 -26.35 18.78
C PRO A 241 20.82 -26.06 18.29
N MET A 242 20.93 -25.38 17.15
CA MET A 242 22.21 -25.00 16.52
C MET A 242 22.75 -23.66 17.05
N LEU A 243 22.05 -22.99 17.96
CA LEU A 243 22.51 -21.73 18.56
C LEU A 243 23.80 -21.96 19.34
N LYS A 244 24.72 -20.99 19.24
CA LYS A 244 25.99 -21.02 19.98
C LYS A 244 25.71 -21.10 21.48
N LYS A 245 26.18 -22.17 22.12
CA LYS A 245 25.90 -22.46 23.54
C LYS A 245 26.78 -21.66 24.50
N GLU A 246 27.97 -21.29 24.05
CA GLU A 246 28.94 -20.54 24.86
C GLU A 246 28.42 -19.13 25.10
N ASN A 247 28.47 -18.69 26.37
CA ASN A 247 28.01 -17.38 26.79
C ASN A 247 26.55 -17.09 26.38
N LEU A 248 25.68 -18.09 26.31
CA LEU A 248 24.24 -17.87 26.15
C LEU A 248 23.59 -17.81 27.54
N TRP A 249 23.09 -16.63 27.91
CA TRP A 249 22.36 -16.43 29.17
C TRP A 249 20.88 -16.80 29.05
N GLY A 250 20.28 -16.47 27.92
CA GLY A 250 18.87 -16.71 27.61
C GLY A 250 18.51 -16.03 26.29
N ALA A 251 17.23 -15.76 26.06
CA ALA A 251 16.78 -15.00 24.90
C ALA A 251 15.56 -14.12 25.23
N LEU A 252 15.43 -13.01 24.52
CA LEU A 252 14.20 -12.21 24.49
C LEU A 252 13.43 -12.58 23.22
N VAL A 253 12.11 -12.62 23.31
CA VAL A 253 11.25 -12.76 22.13
C VAL A 253 10.33 -11.56 22.06
N TYR A 254 10.26 -10.95 20.88
CA TYR A 254 9.30 -9.91 20.54
C TYR A 254 8.54 -10.32 19.27
N TYR A 255 7.43 -9.67 18.99
CA TYR A 255 6.58 -10.01 17.84
C TYR A 255 6.65 -8.94 16.76
N ASP A 256 6.79 -9.40 15.53
CA ASP A 256 6.71 -8.55 14.34
C ASP A 256 5.79 -9.13 13.26
N GLY A 257 5.66 -8.43 12.13
CA GLY A 257 4.91 -8.91 10.98
C GLY A 257 5.82 -9.58 9.95
N ALA A 258 5.32 -10.65 9.33
CA ALA A 258 5.86 -11.24 8.11
C ALA A 258 4.79 -11.19 7.01
N HIS A 259 5.22 -11.11 5.75
CA HIS A 259 4.29 -11.14 4.62
C HIS A 259 4.89 -11.80 3.36
N ASN A 260 4.04 -12.12 2.40
CA ASN A 260 4.48 -12.45 1.05
C ASN A 260 4.44 -11.20 0.17
N ASP A 261 5.60 -10.56 0.01
CA ASP A 261 5.77 -9.29 -0.72
C ASP A 261 5.21 -9.35 -2.16
N SER A 262 5.62 -10.35 -2.94
CA SER A 262 5.20 -10.51 -4.34
C SER A 262 3.70 -10.79 -4.50
N ARG A 263 3.12 -11.64 -3.62
CA ARG A 263 1.69 -11.95 -3.65
C ARG A 263 0.85 -10.79 -3.16
N MET A 264 1.33 -10.02 -2.17
CA MET A 264 0.65 -8.80 -1.74
C MET A 264 0.58 -7.79 -2.88
N ASN A 265 1.69 -7.57 -3.59
CA ASN A 265 1.73 -6.68 -4.75
C ASN A 265 0.74 -7.11 -5.85
N ILE A 266 0.70 -8.40 -6.17
CA ILE A 266 -0.24 -8.92 -7.16
C ILE A 266 -1.68 -8.76 -6.68
N SER A 267 -1.94 -8.96 -5.40
CA SER A 267 -3.27 -8.74 -4.83
C SER A 267 -3.69 -7.27 -4.96
N LEU A 268 -2.78 -6.32 -4.74
CA LEU A 268 -3.04 -4.89 -5.00
C LEU A 268 -3.34 -4.64 -6.48
N ALA A 269 -2.53 -5.17 -7.39
CA ALA A 269 -2.70 -4.97 -8.83
C ALA A 269 -4.02 -5.59 -9.35
N MET A 270 -4.35 -6.80 -8.91
CA MET A 270 -5.62 -7.46 -9.25
C MET A 270 -6.81 -6.71 -8.65
N THR A 271 -6.68 -6.22 -7.42
CA THR A 271 -7.74 -5.41 -6.80
C THR A 271 -7.93 -4.10 -7.55
N ALA A 272 -6.86 -3.44 -7.99
CA ALA A 272 -6.97 -2.24 -8.83
C ALA A 272 -7.71 -2.53 -10.15
N ALA A 273 -7.41 -3.66 -10.79
CA ALA A 273 -8.11 -4.11 -12.00
C ALA A 273 -9.59 -4.39 -11.75
N LEU A 274 -9.93 -5.03 -10.62
CA LEU A 274 -11.32 -5.24 -10.18
C LEU A 274 -12.08 -3.91 -10.02
N TYR A 275 -11.41 -2.86 -9.54
CA TYR A 275 -11.98 -1.50 -9.46
C TYR A 275 -11.91 -0.71 -10.79
N GLY A 276 -11.55 -1.37 -11.90
CA GLY A 276 -11.60 -0.81 -13.25
C GLY A 276 -10.31 -0.13 -13.72
N ALA A 277 -9.21 -0.22 -12.99
CA ALA A 277 -7.92 0.25 -13.47
C ALA A 277 -7.41 -0.61 -14.64
N THR A 278 -6.81 0.03 -15.64
CA THR A 278 -6.10 -0.68 -16.72
C THR A 278 -4.69 -1.03 -16.25
N MET A 279 -4.41 -2.31 -15.99
CA MET A 279 -3.17 -2.81 -15.39
C MET A 279 -2.40 -3.71 -16.38
N VAL A 280 -1.34 -3.19 -17.01
CA VAL A 280 -0.62 -3.92 -18.07
C VAL A 280 0.86 -4.09 -17.73
N ASN A 281 1.30 -5.34 -17.57
CA ASN A 281 2.71 -5.71 -17.49
C ASN A 281 3.32 -5.93 -18.89
N HIS A 282 4.65 -6.09 -18.93
CA HIS A 282 5.43 -6.19 -20.16
C HIS A 282 5.21 -5.02 -21.13
N LEU A 283 4.99 -3.82 -20.62
CA LEU A 283 4.73 -2.61 -21.40
C LEU A 283 5.67 -1.49 -20.92
N GLU A 284 6.72 -1.22 -21.69
CA GLU A 284 7.76 -0.26 -21.34
C GLU A 284 7.35 1.15 -21.72
N VAL A 285 7.51 2.13 -20.81
CA VAL A 285 7.48 3.55 -21.18
C VAL A 285 8.83 3.94 -21.77
N THR A 286 8.82 4.38 -23.03
CA THR A 286 10.04 4.74 -23.77
C THR A 286 10.27 6.23 -23.84
N SER A 287 9.22 7.05 -23.76
CA SER A 287 9.34 8.51 -23.69
C SER A 287 8.08 9.13 -23.09
N LEU A 288 8.22 10.33 -22.52
CA LEU A 288 7.11 11.13 -22.05
C LEU A 288 6.63 12.09 -23.14
N GLU A 289 5.33 12.35 -23.18
CA GLU A 289 4.73 13.25 -24.16
C GLU A 289 4.29 14.56 -23.49
N LYS A 290 4.58 15.68 -24.17
CA LYS A 290 4.21 17.03 -23.73
C LYS A 290 3.26 17.67 -24.72
N ASP A 291 2.34 18.47 -24.20
CA ASP A 291 1.50 19.34 -25.02
C ASP A 291 2.30 20.57 -25.53
N ALA A 292 1.63 21.43 -26.31
CA ALA A 292 2.23 22.65 -26.86
C ALA A 292 2.71 23.65 -25.79
N ASN A 293 2.20 23.55 -24.55
CA ASN A 293 2.60 24.39 -23.42
C ASN A 293 3.74 23.75 -22.59
N GLY A 294 4.25 22.59 -23.02
CA GLY A 294 5.29 21.84 -22.31
C GLY A 294 4.77 21.02 -21.13
N LYS A 295 3.45 20.90 -20.94
CA LYS A 295 2.87 20.08 -19.86
C LYS A 295 2.80 18.62 -20.28
N LEU A 296 3.18 17.70 -19.39
CA LEU A 296 3.02 16.27 -19.59
C LEU A 296 1.55 15.89 -19.84
N CYS A 297 1.29 15.13 -20.91
CA CYS A 297 -0.05 14.75 -21.34
C CYS A 297 -0.17 13.28 -21.77
N GLY A 298 0.91 12.50 -21.60
CA GLY A 298 0.94 11.09 -21.98
C GLY A 298 2.33 10.50 -21.97
N ALA A 299 2.43 9.28 -22.46
CA ALA A 299 3.69 8.58 -22.65
C ALA A 299 3.62 7.65 -23.88
N GLN A 300 4.76 7.50 -24.55
CA GLN A 300 4.96 6.46 -25.55
C GLN A 300 5.32 5.16 -24.84
N VAL A 301 4.67 4.08 -25.25
CA VAL A 301 4.92 2.75 -24.73
C VAL A 301 5.23 1.74 -25.81
N ARG A 302 5.91 0.67 -25.43
CA ARG A 302 6.30 -0.45 -26.29
C ARG A 302 5.99 -1.78 -25.62
N ASP A 303 5.31 -2.68 -26.36
CA ASP A 303 5.04 -4.03 -25.87
C ASP A 303 6.31 -4.88 -25.89
N MET A 304 6.74 -5.33 -24.72
CA MET A 304 7.93 -6.15 -24.54
C MET A 304 7.70 -7.63 -24.84
N ILE A 305 6.44 -8.09 -24.90
CA ILE A 305 6.12 -9.47 -25.29
C ILE A 305 6.43 -9.69 -26.77
N ASP A 306 6.07 -8.75 -27.64
CA ASP A 306 6.37 -8.83 -29.07
C ASP A 306 7.87 -8.96 -29.32
N LEU A 307 8.67 -8.19 -28.57
CA LEU A 307 10.13 -8.24 -28.65
C LEU A 307 10.68 -9.61 -28.19
N LYS A 308 10.14 -10.18 -27.11
CA LYS A 308 10.48 -11.53 -26.64
C LYS A 308 10.07 -12.63 -27.63
N ASN A 309 9.01 -12.40 -28.40
CA ASN A 309 8.53 -13.31 -29.45
C ASN A 309 9.29 -13.17 -30.78
N GLY A 310 10.36 -12.37 -30.82
CA GLY A 310 11.23 -12.23 -31.99
C GLY A 310 10.84 -11.11 -32.95
N ASN A 311 9.85 -10.28 -32.62
CA ASN A 311 9.60 -9.04 -33.37
C ASN A 311 10.67 -8.00 -32.99
N SER A 312 11.63 -7.75 -33.88
CA SER A 312 12.72 -6.81 -33.65
C SER A 312 12.30 -5.34 -33.69
N ASN A 313 11.07 -5.03 -34.14
CA ASN A 313 10.55 -3.67 -34.20
C ASN A 313 9.07 -3.63 -33.77
N PRO A 314 8.76 -3.85 -32.48
CA PRO A 314 7.40 -3.81 -31.99
C PRO A 314 6.82 -2.38 -32.10
N ASP A 315 5.57 -2.30 -32.54
CA ASP A 315 4.87 -1.04 -32.68
C ASP A 315 4.78 -0.33 -31.32
N SER A 316 5.19 0.94 -31.30
CA SER A 316 5.01 1.81 -30.14
C SER A 316 3.72 2.61 -30.29
N PHE A 317 3.04 2.88 -29.17
CA PHE A 317 1.79 3.64 -29.18
C PHE A 317 1.71 4.60 -27.99
N SER A 318 0.87 5.62 -28.11
CA SER A 318 0.68 6.63 -27.06
C SER A 318 -0.39 6.21 -26.07
N ILE A 319 -0.15 6.50 -24.79
CA ILE A 319 -1.18 6.55 -23.74
C ILE A 319 -1.38 8.01 -23.37
N LYS A 320 -2.62 8.49 -23.40
CA LYS A 320 -2.96 9.87 -23.02
C LYS A 320 -3.47 9.91 -21.59
N ALA A 321 -2.90 10.80 -20.79
CA ALA A 321 -3.27 10.96 -19.39
C ALA A 321 -3.14 12.42 -18.92
N LYS A 322 -3.98 12.83 -17.97
CA LYS A 322 -3.97 14.19 -17.38
C LYS A 322 -2.86 14.37 -16.34
N GLY A 323 -2.50 13.30 -15.65
CA GLY A 323 -1.40 13.23 -14.69
C GLY A 323 -0.57 11.97 -14.88
N ILE A 324 0.72 12.06 -14.55
CA ILE A 324 1.66 10.94 -14.63
C ILE A 324 2.33 10.78 -13.26
N ILE A 325 2.35 9.54 -12.74
CA ILE A 325 3.03 9.16 -11.52
C ILE A 325 4.21 8.27 -11.86
N ASN A 326 5.41 8.68 -11.45
CA ASN A 326 6.60 7.86 -11.53
C ASN A 326 6.76 7.04 -10.24
N ALA A 327 6.44 5.75 -10.32
CA ALA A 327 6.52 4.80 -9.21
C ALA A 327 7.55 3.68 -9.51
N THR A 328 8.64 4.01 -10.22
CA THR A 328 9.60 3.04 -10.74
C THR A 328 10.75 2.69 -9.77
N GLY A 329 10.63 3.06 -8.50
CA GLY A 329 11.56 2.69 -7.42
C GLY A 329 13.01 3.05 -7.77
N PRO A 330 13.95 2.10 -7.83
CA PRO A 330 15.35 2.38 -8.15
C PRO A 330 15.55 2.98 -9.57
N PHE A 331 14.56 2.85 -10.45
CA PHE A 331 14.60 3.40 -11.82
C PHE A 331 13.99 4.80 -11.94
N THR A 332 13.62 5.43 -10.83
CA THR A 332 12.95 6.75 -10.79
C THR A 332 13.66 7.78 -11.65
N ASP A 333 14.99 7.87 -11.55
CA ASP A 333 15.77 8.87 -12.27
C ASP A 333 15.81 8.64 -13.78
N ALA A 334 15.66 7.40 -14.26
CA ALA A 334 15.58 7.12 -15.69
C ALA A 334 14.33 7.75 -16.32
N ILE A 335 13.18 7.66 -15.63
CA ILE A 335 11.95 8.32 -16.08
C ILE A 335 12.04 9.84 -15.93
N ARG A 336 12.64 10.36 -14.84
CA ARG A 336 12.83 11.81 -14.66
C ARG A 336 13.68 12.43 -15.77
N LYS A 337 14.73 11.72 -16.22
CA LYS A 337 15.58 12.15 -17.34
C LYS A 337 14.88 12.14 -18.69
N MET A 338 13.79 11.39 -18.86
CA MET A 338 12.94 11.49 -20.06
C MET A 338 12.20 12.83 -20.13
N ASP A 339 11.96 13.50 -19.00
CA ASP A 339 11.32 14.81 -18.93
C ASP A 339 12.33 15.96 -19.07
N ASP A 340 13.41 15.88 -18.30
CA ASP A 340 14.52 16.84 -18.30
C ASP A 340 15.86 16.09 -18.12
N GLN A 341 16.67 16.08 -19.18
CA GLN A 341 17.97 15.40 -19.21
C GLN A 341 18.98 15.98 -18.19
N ASN A 342 18.80 17.23 -17.77
CA ASN A 342 19.70 17.93 -16.84
C ASN A 342 19.28 17.77 -15.37
N VAL A 343 18.18 17.07 -15.10
CA VAL A 343 17.68 16.89 -13.74
C VAL A 343 18.68 16.11 -12.88
N GLN A 344 18.93 16.60 -11.67
CA GLN A 344 19.84 15.95 -10.74
C GLN A 344 19.21 14.66 -10.20
N GLU A 345 19.97 13.56 -10.21
CA GLU A 345 19.54 12.26 -9.67
C GLU A 345 19.27 12.36 -8.16
N ILE A 346 18.23 11.66 -7.70
CA ILE A 346 17.82 11.66 -6.29
C ILE A 346 17.90 10.27 -5.66
N VAL A 347 18.00 9.21 -6.47
CA VAL A 347 18.03 7.83 -5.97
C VAL A 347 19.46 7.36 -5.78
N ALA A 348 19.78 6.92 -4.57
CA ALA A 348 21.02 6.21 -4.25
C ALA A 348 20.68 4.74 -3.90
N PRO A 349 20.73 3.81 -4.87
CA PRO A 349 20.36 2.43 -4.61
C PRO A 349 21.41 1.73 -3.74
N SER A 350 20.95 0.98 -2.74
CA SER A 350 21.78 0.08 -1.94
C SER A 350 21.37 -1.37 -2.20
N SER A 351 22.35 -2.29 -2.21
CA SER A 351 22.12 -3.71 -2.47
C SER A 351 22.01 -4.49 -1.17
N GLY A 352 20.99 -5.35 -1.09
CA GLY A 352 20.82 -6.36 -0.04
C GLY A 352 20.63 -7.73 -0.68
N VAL A 353 21.12 -8.78 -0.01
CA VAL A 353 21.07 -10.16 -0.51
C VAL A 353 20.51 -11.07 0.58
N HIS A 354 19.65 -12.01 0.19
CA HIS A 354 19.13 -13.08 1.05
C HIS A 354 19.69 -14.42 0.59
N VAL A 355 20.03 -15.28 1.55
CA VAL A 355 20.49 -16.67 1.29
C VAL A 355 19.48 -17.63 1.89
N ILE A 356 19.06 -18.62 1.10
CA ILE A 356 18.13 -19.66 1.56
C ILE A 356 18.95 -20.88 2.00
N LEU A 357 18.72 -21.32 3.24
CA LEU A 357 19.36 -22.49 3.82
C LEU A 357 18.30 -23.57 4.12
N PRO A 358 18.72 -24.85 4.28
CA PRO A 358 17.82 -25.92 4.71
C PRO A 358 17.13 -25.62 6.05
N GLY A 359 15.87 -26.06 6.18
CA GLY A 359 15.02 -25.76 7.34
C GLY A 359 15.47 -26.36 8.69
N TYR A 360 16.52 -27.18 8.74
CA TYR A 360 17.04 -27.69 10.02
C TYR A 360 17.92 -26.67 10.78
N TYR A 361 18.26 -25.53 10.17
CA TYR A 361 19.01 -24.45 10.83
C TYR A 361 18.12 -23.52 11.68
N SER A 362 16.82 -23.46 11.41
CA SER A 362 15.88 -22.56 12.07
C SER A 362 14.49 -23.19 12.13
N PRO A 363 13.72 -23.04 13.23
CA PRO A 363 12.31 -23.38 13.25
C PRO A 363 11.53 -22.61 12.17
N ALA A 364 10.39 -23.17 11.76
CA ALA A 364 9.56 -22.62 10.70
C ALA A 364 8.72 -21.40 11.13
N ASP A 365 8.46 -21.28 12.44
CA ASP A 365 7.50 -20.35 13.04
C ASP A 365 8.15 -19.29 13.93
N MET A 366 9.49 -19.23 13.99
CA MET A 366 10.21 -18.24 14.79
C MET A 366 11.46 -17.74 14.06
N GLY A 367 11.61 -16.41 14.01
CA GLY A 367 12.80 -15.73 13.50
C GLY A 367 13.89 -15.62 14.56
N LEU A 368 15.13 -15.40 14.11
CA LEU A 368 16.27 -15.08 14.98
C LEU A 368 16.91 -13.78 14.50
N LEU A 369 17.17 -12.87 15.43
CA LEU A 369 17.85 -11.61 15.18
C LEU A 369 19.17 -11.59 15.96
N ASP A 370 20.28 -11.43 15.23
CA ASP A 370 21.56 -11.05 15.84
C ASP A 370 21.72 -9.53 15.73
N PRO A 371 21.58 -8.78 16.83
CA PRO A 371 21.71 -7.33 16.82
C PRO A 371 23.18 -6.87 16.74
N GLN A 372 24.16 -7.77 16.81
CA GLN A 372 25.58 -7.43 16.77
C GLN A 372 26.17 -7.74 15.40
N THR A 373 26.12 -6.77 14.48
CA THR A 373 26.86 -6.86 13.21
C THR A 373 28.14 -6.02 13.30
N SER A 374 29.15 -6.38 12.49
CA SER A 374 30.45 -5.69 12.49
C SER A 374 30.37 -4.23 12.02
N ASP A 375 29.28 -3.85 11.36
CA ASP A 375 28.97 -2.54 10.81
C ASP A 375 27.95 -1.74 11.65
N GLY A 376 27.58 -2.25 12.83
CA GLY A 376 26.66 -1.61 13.76
C GLY A 376 25.30 -2.27 13.75
#